data_AF-A0A0M2VGI9-F1
#
_entry.id   AF-A0A0M2VGI9-F1
#
_cell.length_a   1.000
_cell.length_b   1.000
_cell.length_c   1.000
_cell.angle_alpha   90.00
_cell.angle_beta   90.00
_cell.angle_gamma   90.00
#
_symmetry.space_group_name_H-M   'P 1'
#
loop_
_entity.id
_entity.type
_entity.pdbx_description
1 polymer ?
#
loop_
_entity_poly.entity_id
_entity_poly.type
_entity_poly.pdbx_seq_one_letter_code
_entity_poly.pdbx_strand_id
1 'polypeptide(L)'
;MYRHKPQHQQVEPEQLDRWLVSYADYMTLMFALFVVLYAMSVVKDEEFSALADTLTNVFERPNQTGSGVSGRGLLPQAEPQSDFSHYGSSLEPAAGPELIADASTLSDVRQQFLGSPLVSLQQELTRALANLIEQGVVTIQQDENWLIIELSSGLLFASGSATATQSARTLLREITTIINPISNFIRVRGYTDDQPINNELFSSNWELSVARATSVLRTLETLNTPSHRMAIEGFGQYYAQSSNDSAQGRAENRKVVIALSRYGYLPDKLEQQQQSEPLQQQLQQVTQDDGSIRVIALPGGGVRITTRQENPDALPEQQEP
;
A
#
# COMPACT_ATOMS: atom_id res chain seq x y z
N MET A 1 -0.40 67.26 66.41
CA MET A 1 0.01 65.90 65.99
C MET A 1 -0.78 64.88 66.78
N TYR A 2 -1.83 64.29 66.21
CA TYR A 2 -2.51 63.13 66.76
C TYR A 2 -2.33 61.96 65.79
N ARG A 3 -1.76 60.88 66.32
CA ARG A 3 -1.26 59.71 65.59
C ARG A 3 -2.35 58.63 65.63
N HIS A 4 -3.00 58.36 64.50
CA HIS A 4 -3.86 57.17 64.37
C HIS A 4 -3.00 55.93 64.07
N LYS A 5 -3.19 54.90 64.89
CA LYS A 5 -2.62 53.56 64.77
C LYS A 5 -3.55 52.72 63.86
N PRO A 6 -3.06 52.01 62.83
CA PRO A 6 -3.91 51.08 62.11
C PRO A 6 -3.98 49.73 62.86
N GLN A 7 -5.19 49.19 62.91
CA GLN A 7 -5.57 47.92 63.53
C GLN A 7 -5.21 46.77 62.58
N HIS A 8 -4.52 45.74 63.08
CA HIS A 8 -4.29 44.51 62.33
C HIS A 8 -5.61 43.75 62.19
N GLN A 9 -6.08 43.57 60.96
CA GLN A 9 -7.18 42.68 60.63
C GLN A 9 -6.60 41.29 60.36
N GLN A 10 -6.96 40.33 61.20
CA GLN A 10 -6.62 38.91 61.01
C GLN A 10 -7.40 38.38 59.80
N VAL A 11 -6.70 37.72 58.88
CA VAL A 11 -7.27 37.06 57.71
C VAL A 11 -7.65 35.62 58.11
N GLU A 12 -8.93 35.27 58.01
CA GLU A 12 -9.43 33.91 58.27
C GLU A 12 -9.00 32.91 57.17
N PRO A 13 -8.80 31.62 57.49
CA PRO A 13 -8.26 30.61 56.58
C PRO A 13 -9.29 29.95 55.63
N GLU A 14 -10.48 30.54 55.40
CA GLU A 14 -11.55 29.88 54.60
C GLU A 14 -11.31 29.87 53.07
N GLN A 15 -10.34 30.63 52.54
CA GLN A 15 -10.12 30.69 51.08
C GLN A 15 -9.22 29.57 50.53
N LEU A 16 -8.55 28.79 51.37
CA LEU A 16 -7.63 27.73 50.93
C LEU A 16 -8.34 26.41 50.59
N ASP A 17 -9.63 26.25 50.85
CA ASP A 17 -10.33 24.98 50.58
C ASP A 17 -11.05 24.96 49.22
N ARG A 18 -11.25 26.12 48.58
CA ARG A 18 -12.07 26.20 47.36
C ARG A 18 -11.36 25.66 46.11
N TRP A 19 -10.03 25.81 46.01
CA TRP A 19 -9.26 25.27 44.88
C TRP A 19 -9.11 23.74 44.97
N LEU A 20 -9.13 23.19 46.19
CA LEU A 20 -9.06 21.76 46.43
C LEU A 20 -10.30 21.02 45.90
N VAL A 21 -11.47 21.67 45.96
CA VAL A 21 -12.72 21.13 45.42
C VAL A 21 -12.68 21.03 43.89
N SER A 22 -12.22 22.06 43.19
CA SER A 22 -12.05 22.01 41.72
C SER A 22 -10.99 21.00 41.29
N TYR A 23 -9.91 20.85 42.07
CA TYR A 23 -8.89 19.83 41.82
C TYR A 23 -9.43 18.41 42.02
N ALA A 24 -10.20 18.19 43.09
CA ALA A 24 -10.85 16.91 43.34
C ALA A 24 -11.82 16.53 42.21
N ASP A 25 -12.61 17.48 41.71
CA ASP A 25 -13.53 17.27 40.59
C ASP A 25 -12.79 16.96 39.27
N TYR A 26 -11.66 17.62 39.01
CA TYR A 26 -10.82 17.28 37.86
C TYR A 26 -10.24 15.86 37.94
N MET A 27 -9.79 15.44 39.13
CA MET A 27 -9.23 14.10 39.35
C MET A 27 -10.30 13.00 39.18
N THR A 28 -11.54 13.24 39.62
CA THR A 28 -12.65 12.29 39.43
C THR A 28 -13.10 12.23 37.97
N LEU A 29 -13.11 13.34 37.24
CA LEU A 29 -13.38 13.36 35.79
C LEU A 29 -12.30 12.60 34.99
N MET A 30 -11.02 12.80 35.33
CA MET A 30 -9.90 12.03 34.75
C MET A 30 -10.05 10.54 35.02
N PHE A 31 -10.37 10.17 36.27
CA PHE A 31 -10.57 8.76 36.65
C PHE A 31 -11.74 8.14 35.88
N ALA A 32 -12.88 8.81 35.81
CA ALA A 32 -14.05 8.33 35.06
C ALA A 32 -13.73 8.16 33.57
N LEU A 33 -13.01 9.11 32.95
CA LEU A 33 -12.54 9.01 31.57
C LEU A 33 -11.66 7.77 31.37
N PHE A 34 -10.68 7.53 32.25
CA PHE A 34 -9.79 6.36 32.15
C PHE A 34 -10.53 5.04 32.33
N VAL A 35 -11.51 4.96 33.24
CA VAL A 35 -12.33 3.75 33.41
C VAL A 35 -13.14 3.46 32.14
N VAL A 36 -13.70 4.48 31.50
CA VAL A 36 -14.43 4.32 30.22
C VAL A 36 -13.49 3.89 29.09
N LEU A 37 -12.32 4.51 28.97
CA LEU A 37 -11.32 4.13 27.97
C LEU A 37 -10.79 2.70 28.20
N TYR A 38 -10.59 2.31 29.46
CA TYR A 38 -10.19 0.95 29.83
C TYR A 38 -11.30 -0.06 29.50
N ALA A 39 -12.56 0.26 29.77
CA ALA A 39 -13.69 -0.59 29.40
C ALA A 39 -13.79 -0.79 27.88
N MET A 40 -13.50 0.26 27.08
CA MET A 40 -13.43 0.13 25.62
C MET A 40 -12.21 -0.66 25.14
N SER A 41 -11.07 -0.61 25.85
CA SER A 41 -9.86 -1.35 25.47
C SER A 41 -9.90 -2.82 25.86
N VAL A 42 -10.65 -3.19 26.89
CA VAL A 42 -10.83 -4.59 27.32
C VAL A 42 -11.80 -5.35 26.40
N VAL A 43 -12.61 -4.64 25.62
CA VAL A 43 -13.48 -5.25 24.60
C VAL A 43 -12.72 -5.36 23.28
N LYS A 44 -11.89 -6.40 23.17
CA LYS A 44 -11.61 -7.16 21.94
C LYS A 44 -10.51 -8.19 22.19
N ASP A 45 -10.88 -9.47 22.00
CA ASP A 45 -10.05 -10.51 21.38
C ASP A 45 -10.82 -11.85 21.24
N GLU A 46 -11.82 -12.12 22.08
CA GLU A 46 -12.51 -13.42 22.07
C GLU A 46 -13.53 -13.58 20.92
N GLU A 47 -14.25 -12.52 20.53
CA GLU A 47 -15.30 -12.61 19.52
C GLU A 47 -14.76 -12.87 18.09
N PHE A 48 -13.54 -12.43 17.80
CA PHE A 48 -12.88 -12.68 16.51
C PHE A 48 -12.28 -14.09 16.43
N SER A 49 -11.78 -14.65 17.53
CA SER A 49 -11.29 -16.04 17.56
C SER A 49 -12.42 -17.03 17.31
N ALA A 50 -13.59 -16.83 17.94
CA ALA A 50 -14.74 -17.71 17.73
C ALA A 50 -15.25 -17.70 16.28
N LEU A 51 -15.19 -16.54 15.60
CA LEU A 51 -15.52 -16.43 14.18
C LEU A 51 -14.45 -17.06 13.28
N ALA A 52 -13.17 -16.92 13.62
CA ALA A 52 -12.08 -17.56 12.91
C ALA A 52 -12.13 -19.10 13.04
N ASP A 53 -12.42 -19.62 14.24
CA ASP A 53 -12.54 -21.05 14.50
C ASP A 53 -13.75 -21.66 13.77
N THR A 54 -14.88 -20.96 13.74
CA THR A 54 -16.06 -21.43 13.00
C THR A 54 -15.85 -21.41 11.49
N LEU A 55 -15.17 -20.40 10.94
CA LEU A 55 -14.83 -20.36 9.53
C LEU A 55 -13.80 -21.44 9.16
N THR A 56 -12.80 -21.68 10.02
CA THR A 56 -11.79 -22.72 9.82
C THR A 56 -12.41 -24.11 9.85
N ASN A 57 -13.31 -24.38 10.81
CA ASN A 57 -14.05 -25.66 10.89
C ASN A 57 -14.99 -25.91 9.70
N VAL A 58 -15.44 -24.86 8.99
CA VAL A 58 -16.23 -24.99 7.76
C VAL A 58 -15.35 -25.38 6.56
N PHE A 59 -14.07 -24.98 6.57
CA PHE A 59 -13.10 -25.31 5.52
C PHE A 59 -12.31 -26.60 5.81
N GLU A 60 -12.17 -27.00 7.07
CA GLU A 60 -11.66 -28.31 7.47
C GLU A 60 -12.71 -29.40 7.21
N ARG A 61 -12.81 -29.82 5.94
CA ARG A 61 -13.44 -31.10 5.63
C ARG A 61 -12.63 -32.20 6.32
N PRO A 62 -13.20 -33.00 7.24
CA PRO A 62 -12.52 -34.19 7.69
C PRO A 62 -12.38 -35.11 6.48
N ASN A 63 -11.15 -35.58 6.23
CA ASN A 63 -10.86 -36.64 5.27
C ASN A 63 -11.58 -37.93 5.70
N GLN A 64 -12.87 -38.04 5.36
CA GLN A 64 -13.61 -39.29 5.40
C GLN A 64 -13.70 -39.84 3.98
N THR A 65 -12.74 -40.71 3.68
CA THR A 65 -12.89 -41.79 2.70
C THR A 65 -14.02 -42.70 3.16
N GLY A 66 -15.22 -42.58 2.58
CA GLY A 66 -16.25 -43.61 2.72
C GLY A 66 -17.71 -43.13 2.67
N SER A 67 -18.42 -43.58 1.64
CA SER A 67 -19.86 -43.83 1.51
C SER A 67 -20.82 -43.29 2.60
N GLY A 68 -21.22 -42.01 2.46
CA GLY A 68 -22.60 -41.51 2.52
C GLY A 68 -23.39 -41.50 3.85
N VAL A 69 -23.91 -40.32 4.22
CA VAL A 69 -25.33 -40.06 4.59
C VAL A 69 -25.70 -38.63 4.15
N SER A 70 -26.90 -38.46 3.58
CA SER A 70 -27.42 -37.21 3.02
C SER A 70 -27.79 -36.17 4.09
N GLY A 71 -27.09 -35.03 4.08
CA GLY A 71 -27.56 -33.78 4.68
C GLY A 71 -27.94 -32.79 3.58
N ARG A 72 -29.11 -32.15 3.69
CA ARG A 72 -29.63 -31.19 2.70
C ARG A 72 -28.80 -29.91 2.71
N GLY A 73 -27.78 -29.84 1.86
CA GLY A 73 -27.05 -28.59 1.57
C GLY A 73 -27.97 -27.56 0.92
N LEU A 74 -27.95 -26.33 1.43
CA LEU A 74 -28.73 -25.19 0.92
C LEU A 74 -28.03 -24.42 -0.22
N LEU A 75 -27.04 -25.03 -0.86
CA LEU A 75 -26.31 -24.43 -1.97
C LEU A 75 -26.45 -25.31 -3.22
N PRO A 76 -27.01 -24.79 -4.33
CA PRO A 76 -26.92 -25.46 -5.62
C PRO A 76 -25.45 -25.43 -6.06
N GLN A 77 -24.82 -26.59 -5.97
CA GLN A 77 -23.64 -27.08 -6.67
C GLN A 77 -23.01 -26.10 -7.68
N ALA A 78 -21.87 -25.52 -7.32
CA ALA A 78 -20.88 -24.99 -8.26
C ALA A 78 -19.71 -25.98 -8.34
N GLU A 79 -19.94 -27.11 -9.01
CA GLU A 79 -18.85 -27.98 -9.45
C GLU A 79 -18.37 -27.47 -10.82
N PRO A 80 -17.10 -27.11 -10.99
CA PRO A 80 -16.53 -26.96 -12.32
C PRO A 80 -16.38 -28.37 -12.92
N GLN A 81 -17.22 -28.72 -13.89
CA GLN A 81 -17.03 -29.91 -14.71
C GLN A 81 -15.77 -29.70 -15.58
N SER A 82 -14.61 -30.13 -15.09
CA SER A 82 -13.43 -30.30 -15.92
C SER A 82 -13.55 -31.63 -16.67
N ASP A 83 -13.92 -31.53 -17.94
CA ASP A 83 -14.22 -32.66 -18.83
C ASP A 83 -12.94 -33.29 -19.41
N PHE A 84 -11.98 -33.65 -18.56
CA PHE A 84 -10.73 -34.30 -18.97
C PHE A 84 -10.57 -35.65 -18.27
N SER A 85 -11.23 -36.68 -18.81
CA SER A 85 -10.97 -38.08 -18.46
C SER A 85 -10.95 -39.00 -19.67
N HIS A 86 -10.11 -38.70 -20.64
CA HIS A 86 -9.70 -39.69 -21.64
C HIS A 86 -8.17 -39.64 -21.76
N TYR A 87 -7.49 -40.54 -21.03
CA TYR A 87 -6.25 -41.26 -21.36
C TYR A 87 -5.54 -41.69 -20.05
N GLY A 88 -5.41 -43.01 -19.85
CA GLY A 88 -4.34 -43.61 -19.05
C GLY A 88 -4.47 -43.57 -17.53
N SER A 89 -5.16 -44.57 -16.96
CA SER A 89 -5.06 -44.92 -15.55
C SER A 89 -3.72 -45.61 -15.25
N SER A 90 -2.66 -44.83 -15.00
CA SER A 90 -1.46 -45.30 -14.29
C SER A 90 -0.49 -44.16 -14.05
N LEU A 91 -0.77 -43.34 -13.05
CA LEU A 91 0.28 -42.69 -12.27
C LEU A 91 -0.08 -43.00 -10.83
N GLU A 92 0.79 -43.72 -10.11
CA GLU A 92 0.73 -43.68 -8.66
C GLU A 92 0.63 -42.21 -8.23
N PRO A 93 -0.17 -41.87 -7.21
CA PRO A 93 -0.20 -40.52 -6.71
C PRO A 93 1.23 -40.21 -6.26
N ALA A 94 1.97 -39.48 -7.10
CA ALA A 94 3.27 -38.97 -6.72
C ALA A 94 3.01 -38.20 -5.43
N ALA A 95 3.65 -38.62 -4.34
CA ALA A 95 3.62 -37.87 -3.10
C ALA A 95 4.04 -36.45 -3.48
N GLY A 96 3.08 -35.53 -3.45
CA GLY A 96 3.36 -34.12 -3.67
C GLY A 96 4.47 -33.70 -2.70
N PRO A 97 5.26 -32.67 -3.02
CA PRO A 97 6.35 -32.25 -2.16
C PRO A 97 5.83 -32.08 -0.72
N GLU A 98 6.44 -32.78 0.23
CA GLU A 98 6.14 -32.59 1.66
C GLU A 98 6.47 -31.15 2.02
N LEU A 99 5.50 -30.45 2.60
CA LEU A 99 5.71 -29.13 3.16
C LEU A 99 6.65 -29.28 4.35
N ILE A 100 7.91 -28.88 4.16
CA ILE A 100 8.88 -28.75 5.26
C ILE A 100 8.27 -27.75 6.26
N ALA A 101 8.23 -28.11 7.55
CA ALA A 101 7.52 -27.35 8.58
C ALA A 101 7.93 -25.85 8.68
N ASP A 102 9.12 -25.49 8.21
CA ASP A 102 9.61 -24.11 8.13
C ASP A 102 9.22 -23.34 6.85
N ALA A 103 8.57 -23.99 5.88
CA ALA A 103 8.02 -23.34 4.68
C ALA A 103 6.66 -22.68 4.92
N SER A 104 6.22 -22.57 6.17
CA SER A 104 5.06 -21.79 6.60
C SER A 104 5.22 -20.28 6.38
N THR A 105 6.42 -19.82 6.01
CA THR A 105 6.74 -18.42 5.68
C THR A 105 6.76 -18.12 4.18
N LEU A 106 6.13 -18.93 3.32
CA LEU A 106 6.03 -18.64 1.87
C LEU A 106 5.05 -17.50 1.51
N SER A 107 4.41 -16.88 2.49
CA SER A 107 3.34 -15.91 2.24
C SER A 107 3.40 -14.65 3.10
N ASP A 108 4.41 -14.51 3.96
CA ASP A 108 4.52 -13.31 4.79
C ASP A 108 5.13 -12.14 4.01
N VAL A 109 4.20 -11.31 3.53
CA VAL A 109 4.34 -9.87 3.35
C VAL A 109 5.34 -9.45 2.27
N ARG A 110 4.79 -9.14 1.10
CA ARG A 110 5.31 -8.16 0.13
C ARG A 110 6.08 -7.09 0.89
N GLN A 111 7.41 -7.22 0.98
CA GLN A 111 8.22 -6.30 1.77
C GLN A 111 8.00 -4.93 1.17
N GLN A 112 7.29 -4.07 1.89
CA GLN A 112 6.90 -2.77 1.37
C GLN A 112 8.15 -1.89 1.36
N PHE A 113 8.91 -1.98 0.28
CA PHE A 113 10.12 -1.20 0.09
C PHE A 113 9.78 0.29 0.19
N LEU A 114 10.45 1.00 1.09
CA LEU A 114 10.27 2.45 1.21
C LEU A 114 10.96 3.11 0.02
N GLY A 115 10.23 3.98 -0.68
CA GLY A 115 10.76 4.77 -1.78
C GLY A 115 11.60 5.95 -1.27
N SER A 116 11.90 6.87 -2.18
CA SER A 116 12.58 8.12 -1.83
C SER A 116 11.75 8.97 -0.85
N PRO A 117 12.40 9.74 0.05
CA PRO A 117 11.69 10.57 1.03
C PRO A 117 10.75 11.59 0.35
N LEU A 118 9.48 11.58 0.74
CA LEU A 118 8.46 12.47 0.16
C LEU A 118 8.73 13.95 0.48
N VAL A 119 9.32 14.25 1.64
CA VAL A 119 9.58 15.62 2.10
C VAL A 119 10.55 16.35 1.19
N SER A 120 11.66 15.71 0.80
CA SER A 120 12.62 16.32 -0.13
C SER A 120 12.00 16.51 -1.52
N LEU A 121 11.21 15.55 -1.98
CA LEU A 121 10.49 15.67 -3.26
C LEU A 121 9.49 16.81 -3.26
N GLN A 122 8.74 17.01 -2.17
CA GLN A 122 7.83 18.14 -2.03
C GLN A 122 8.58 19.46 -2.17
N GLN A 123 9.73 19.61 -1.51
CA GLN A 123 10.53 20.84 -1.58
C GLN A 123 11.04 21.10 -3.00
N GLU A 124 11.57 20.09 -3.67
CA GLU A 124 12.05 20.20 -5.05
C GLU A 124 10.93 20.57 -6.02
N LEU A 125 9.78 19.91 -5.93
CA LEU A 125 8.60 20.19 -6.77
C LEU A 125 8.04 21.58 -6.50
N THR A 126 7.97 22.00 -5.24
CA THR A 126 7.49 23.34 -4.86
C THR A 126 8.39 24.42 -5.45
N ARG A 127 9.71 24.20 -5.43
CA ARG A 127 10.68 25.12 -6.02
C ARG A 127 10.60 25.17 -7.54
N ALA A 128 10.48 24.01 -8.20
CA ALA A 128 10.41 23.94 -9.65
C ALA A 128 9.11 24.53 -10.20
N LEU A 129 7.99 24.33 -9.50
CA LEU A 129 6.65 24.72 -9.96
C LEU A 129 6.14 26.02 -9.30
N ALA A 130 7.00 26.79 -8.62
CA ALA A 130 6.62 27.96 -7.83
C ALA A 130 5.70 28.93 -8.58
N ASN A 131 6.07 29.30 -9.83
CA ASN A 131 5.28 30.21 -10.66
C ASN A 131 3.86 29.68 -10.96
N LEU A 132 3.71 28.36 -11.12
CA LEU A 132 2.44 27.72 -11.45
C LEU A 132 1.55 27.54 -10.20
N ILE A 133 2.20 27.36 -9.04
CA ILE A 133 1.54 27.34 -7.74
C ILE A 133 0.98 28.72 -7.41
N GLU A 134 1.77 29.79 -7.64
CA GLU A 134 1.31 31.18 -7.46
C GLU A 134 0.13 31.54 -8.39
N GLN A 135 0.09 30.97 -9.59
CA GLN A 135 -1.04 31.11 -10.52
C GLN A 135 -2.27 30.27 -10.13
N GLY A 136 -2.17 29.42 -9.09
CA GLY A 136 -3.26 28.55 -8.64
C GLY A 136 -3.58 27.38 -9.58
N VAL A 137 -2.67 27.04 -10.50
CA VAL A 137 -2.91 25.99 -11.50
C VAL A 137 -2.38 24.63 -11.02
N VAL A 138 -1.40 24.66 -10.11
CA VAL A 138 -0.81 23.49 -9.48
C VAL A 138 -0.93 23.65 -7.96
N THR A 139 -1.27 22.56 -7.27
CA THR A 139 -1.22 22.49 -5.80
C THR A 139 -0.46 21.25 -5.39
N ILE A 140 0.40 21.38 -4.38
CA ILE A 140 1.18 20.26 -3.86
C ILE A 140 0.83 20.07 -2.39
N GLN A 141 0.42 18.86 -2.03
CA GLN A 141 0.07 18.48 -0.67
C GLN A 141 0.77 17.17 -0.33
N GLN A 142 1.10 16.96 0.93
CA GLN A 142 1.73 15.73 1.39
C GLN A 142 0.97 15.18 2.59
N ASP A 143 0.59 13.92 2.49
CA ASP A 143 0.04 13.11 3.57
C ASP A 143 1.08 12.07 4.03
N GLU A 144 0.75 11.25 5.03
CA GLU A 144 1.65 10.22 5.56
C GLU A 144 2.13 9.21 4.51
N ASN A 145 1.24 8.89 3.55
CA ASN A 145 1.48 7.83 2.58
C ASN A 145 1.63 8.33 1.14
N TRP A 146 1.28 9.58 0.86
CA TRP A 146 1.19 10.11 -0.50
C TRP A 146 1.69 11.55 -0.58
N LEU A 147 2.48 11.84 -1.62
CA LEU A 147 2.73 13.19 -2.09
C LEU A 147 1.81 13.44 -3.29
N ILE A 148 0.91 14.39 -3.14
CA ILE A 148 -0.20 14.68 -4.04
C ILE A 148 0.13 15.94 -4.83
N ILE A 149 0.23 15.81 -6.15
CA ILE A 149 0.38 16.93 -7.07
C ILE A 149 -0.95 17.08 -7.81
N GLU A 150 -1.72 18.09 -7.46
CA GLU A 150 -2.99 18.42 -8.11
C GLU A 150 -2.78 19.40 -9.25
N LEU A 151 -3.33 19.06 -10.42
CA LEU A 151 -3.19 19.82 -11.65
C LEU A 151 -4.58 20.20 -12.17
N SER A 152 -4.81 21.50 -12.42
CA SER A 152 -6.07 21.95 -13.00
C SER A 152 -6.28 21.39 -14.41
N SER A 153 -7.46 20.79 -14.66
CA SER A 153 -7.77 20.23 -15.98
C SER A 153 -7.81 21.28 -17.08
N GLY A 154 -8.09 22.55 -16.75
CA GLY A 154 -8.17 23.63 -17.75
C GLY A 154 -6.83 23.96 -18.41
N LEU A 155 -5.72 23.73 -17.69
CA LEU A 155 -4.37 23.82 -18.27
C LEU A 155 -4.03 22.57 -19.07
N LEU A 156 -4.43 21.40 -18.56
CA LEU A 156 -4.04 20.11 -19.13
C LEU A 156 -4.79 19.76 -20.40
N PHE A 157 -6.06 20.15 -20.51
CA PHE A 157 -6.98 19.70 -21.54
C PHE A 157 -7.92 20.82 -21.99
N ALA A 158 -8.37 20.73 -23.24
CA ALA A 158 -9.54 21.50 -23.67
C ALA A 158 -10.82 20.98 -22.99
N SER A 159 -11.86 21.83 -22.95
CA SER A 159 -13.17 21.44 -22.40
C SER A 159 -13.73 20.21 -23.12
N GLY A 160 -14.24 19.25 -22.35
CA GLY A 160 -14.79 17.98 -22.87
C GLY A 160 -13.80 17.05 -23.57
N SER A 161 -12.50 17.34 -23.53
CA SER A 161 -11.45 16.54 -24.17
C SER A 161 -10.52 15.88 -23.15
N ALA A 162 -9.91 14.77 -23.57
CA ALA A 162 -8.82 14.09 -22.88
C ALA A 162 -7.46 14.24 -23.60
N THR A 163 -7.38 15.04 -24.66
CA THR A 163 -6.12 15.28 -25.38
C THR A 163 -5.29 16.33 -24.65
N ALA A 164 -4.11 15.93 -24.17
CA ALA A 164 -3.20 16.83 -23.46
C ALA A 164 -2.72 18.00 -24.36
N THR A 165 -2.77 19.22 -23.83
CA THR A 165 -2.29 20.43 -24.51
C THR A 165 -0.76 20.50 -24.57
N GLN A 166 -0.21 21.41 -25.38
CA GLN A 166 1.23 21.62 -25.41
C GLN A 166 1.76 22.16 -24.07
N SER A 167 1.00 23.04 -23.42
CA SER A 167 1.33 23.54 -22.07
C SER A 167 1.37 22.41 -21.05
N ALA A 168 0.44 21.45 -21.14
CA ALA A 168 0.44 20.24 -20.31
C ALA A 168 1.74 19.44 -20.46
N ARG A 169 2.24 19.26 -21.69
CA ARG A 169 3.48 18.54 -21.95
C ARG A 169 4.71 19.23 -21.36
N THR A 170 4.76 20.57 -21.43
CA THR A 170 5.85 21.35 -20.81
C THR A 170 5.84 21.20 -19.29
N LEU A 171 4.67 21.34 -18.67
CA LEU A 171 4.49 21.13 -17.23
C LEU A 171 4.90 19.72 -16.79
N LEU A 172 4.40 18.70 -17.49
CA LEU A 172 4.72 17.30 -17.16
C LEU A 172 6.21 17.02 -17.34
N ARG A 173 6.91 17.68 -18.27
CA ARG A 173 8.37 17.57 -18.41
C ARG A 173 9.11 18.06 -17.16
N GLU A 174 8.70 19.20 -16.60
CA GLU A 174 9.29 19.72 -15.36
C GLU A 174 9.08 18.74 -14.21
N ILE A 175 7.88 18.17 -14.08
CA ILE A 175 7.58 17.15 -13.07
C ILE A 175 8.44 15.91 -13.28
N THR A 176 8.56 15.39 -14.50
CA THR A 176 9.33 14.16 -14.82
C THR A 176 10.81 14.27 -14.50
N THR A 177 11.37 15.48 -14.55
CA THR A 177 12.78 15.71 -14.20
C THR A 177 13.05 15.36 -12.73
N ILE A 178 12.05 15.52 -11.85
CA ILE A 178 12.15 15.24 -10.42
C ILE A 178 11.68 13.82 -10.08
N ILE A 179 10.64 13.31 -10.77
CA ILE A 179 10.04 12.01 -10.42
C ILE A 179 10.65 10.80 -11.12
N ASN A 180 11.41 10.98 -12.20
CA ASN A 180 12.05 9.86 -12.91
C ASN A 180 13.21 9.21 -12.13
N PRO A 181 14.07 9.95 -11.39
CA PRO A 181 15.18 9.36 -10.63
C PRO A 181 14.77 8.49 -9.44
N ILE A 182 13.54 8.62 -8.94
CA ILE A 182 13.06 7.92 -7.74
C ILE A 182 12.38 6.59 -8.08
N SER A 183 12.18 5.72 -7.10
CA SER A 183 11.54 4.40 -7.28
C SER A 183 10.05 4.36 -6.86
N ASN A 184 9.51 5.43 -6.28
CA ASN A 184 8.16 5.48 -5.70
C ASN A 184 7.04 5.08 -6.68
N PHE A 185 6.02 4.35 -6.22
CA PHE A 185 4.83 4.12 -7.05
C PHE A 185 4.11 5.42 -7.37
N ILE A 186 3.57 5.53 -8.58
CA ILE A 186 2.83 6.69 -9.06
C ILE A 186 1.41 6.26 -9.41
N ARG A 187 0.41 6.99 -8.90
CA ARG A 187 -0.98 6.87 -9.31
C ARG A 187 -1.45 8.15 -9.97
N VAL A 188 -2.00 8.03 -11.17
CA VAL A 188 -2.59 9.14 -11.90
C VAL A 188 -4.10 9.06 -11.76
N ARG A 189 -4.69 10.03 -11.07
CA ARG A 189 -6.11 10.05 -10.70
C ARG A 189 -6.86 11.12 -11.47
N GLY A 190 -7.93 10.76 -12.16
CA GLY A 190 -8.79 11.69 -12.89
C GLY A 190 -10.05 12.06 -12.12
N TYR A 191 -10.40 13.36 -12.13
CA TYR A 191 -11.62 13.91 -11.51
C TYR A 191 -12.36 14.83 -12.50
N THR A 192 -13.67 14.94 -12.34
CA THR A 192 -14.54 15.85 -13.09
C THR A 192 -15.45 16.62 -12.14
N ASP A 193 -16.12 17.65 -12.66
CA ASP A 193 -17.28 18.24 -12.01
C ASP A 193 -18.53 17.40 -12.30
N ASP A 194 -19.67 17.90 -11.82
CA ASP A 194 -20.99 17.28 -11.96
C ASP A 194 -21.69 17.58 -13.29
N GLN A 195 -21.09 18.40 -14.17
CA GLN A 195 -21.72 18.79 -15.43
C GLN A 195 -21.79 17.56 -16.34
N PRO A 196 -22.98 17.11 -16.75
CA PRO A 196 -23.10 15.91 -17.54
C PRO A 196 -22.35 16.06 -18.88
N ILE A 197 -21.45 15.12 -19.16
CA ILE A 197 -20.83 14.98 -20.47
C ILE A 197 -21.48 13.83 -21.23
N ASN A 198 -21.85 14.10 -22.48
CA ASN A 198 -22.27 13.09 -23.43
C ASN A 198 -21.90 13.59 -24.84
N ASN A 199 -20.84 13.03 -25.42
CA ASN A 199 -20.39 13.34 -26.77
C ASN A 199 -19.94 12.07 -27.49
N GLU A 200 -19.48 12.20 -28.74
CA GLU A 200 -19.08 11.06 -29.56
C GLU A 200 -17.92 10.23 -28.97
N LEU A 201 -17.13 10.81 -28.06
CA LEU A 201 -15.95 10.17 -27.46
C LEU A 201 -16.20 9.64 -26.05
N PHE A 202 -17.06 10.29 -25.27
CA PHE A 202 -17.27 10.00 -23.86
C PHE A 202 -18.76 9.98 -23.55
N SER A 203 -19.24 8.84 -23.06
CA SER A 203 -20.63 8.64 -22.66
C SER A 203 -20.92 9.14 -21.24
N SER A 204 -19.86 9.31 -20.42
CA SER A 204 -19.98 9.75 -19.04
C SER A 204 -18.74 10.47 -18.51
N ASN A 205 -18.94 11.19 -17.41
CA ASN A 205 -17.86 11.85 -16.67
C ASN A 205 -16.84 10.86 -16.11
N TRP A 206 -17.27 9.63 -15.79
CA TRP A 206 -16.38 8.58 -15.35
C TRP A 206 -15.38 8.20 -16.45
N GLU A 207 -15.87 7.97 -17.67
CA GLU A 207 -15.01 7.68 -18.84
C GLU A 207 -14.06 8.84 -19.16
N LEU A 208 -14.55 10.09 -19.13
CA LEU A 208 -13.71 11.27 -19.35
C LEU A 208 -12.56 11.33 -18.34
N SER A 209 -12.85 11.05 -17.06
CA SER A 209 -11.86 11.08 -15.99
C SER A 209 -10.74 10.05 -16.19
N VAL A 210 -11.11 8.82 -16.55
CA VAL A 210 -10.17 7.73 -16.85
C VAL A 210 -9.35 8.06 -18.11
N ALA A 211 -9.99 8.58 -19.14
CA ALA A 211 -9.32 8.96 -20.38
C ALA A 211 -8.29 10.08 -20.15
N ARG A 212 -8.61 11.09 -19.34
CA ARG A 212 -7.67 12.15 -18.95
C ARG A 212 -6.49 11.61 -18.15
N ALA A 213 -6.74 10.76 -17.17
CA ALA A 213 -5.67 10.11 -16.40
C ALA A 213 -4.75 9.28 -17.31
N THR A 214 -5.34 8.54 -18.26
CA THR A 214 -4.61 7.76 -19.27
C THR A 214 -3.75 8.66 -20.16
N SER A 215 -4.27 9.81 -20.61
CA SER A 215 -3.48 10.75 -21.42
C SER A 215 -2.30 11.34 -20.66
N VAL A 216 -2.45 11.63 -19.35
CA VAL A 216 -1.32 12.08 -18.52
C VAL A 216 -0.30 10.96 -18.36
N LEU A 217 -0.72 9.74 -18.00
CA LEU A 217 0.18 8.60 -17.86
C LEU A 217 0.96 8.34 -19.14
N ARG A 218 0.29 8.32 -20.30
CA ARG A 218 0.94 8.14 -21.59
C ARG A 218 1.95 9.25 -21.88
N THR A 219 1.65 10.48 -21.47
CA THR A 219 2.60 11.59 -21.60
C THR A 219 3.82 11.39 -20.69
N LEU A 220 3.64 10.93 -19.45
CA LEU A 220 4.74 10.58 -18.55
C LEU A 220 5.61 9.45 -19.12
N GLU A 221 4.99 8.43 -19.70
CA GLU A 221 5.70 7.33 -20.38
C GLU A 221 6.54 7.85 -21.55
N THR A 222 6.00 8.74 -22.40
CA THR A 222 6.79 9.37 -23.48
C THR A 222 7.94 10.24 -22.98
N LEU A 223 7.89 10.67 -21.71
CA LEU A 223 8.93 11.42 -21.02
C LEU A 223 9.85 10.51 -20.18
N ASN A 224 9.85 9.20 -20.47
CA ASN A 224 10.69 8.16 -19.86
C ASN A 224 10.38 7.86 -18.38
N THR A 225 9.18 8.18 -17.90
CA THR A 225 8.74 7.65 -16.60
C THR A 225 8.50 6.14 -16.72
N PRO A 226 9.10 5.29 -15.85
CA PRO A 226 8.95 3.85 -15.99
C PRO A 226 7.50 3.38 -15.78
N SER A 227 6.92 2.70 -16.78
CA SER A 227 5.49 2.34 -16.76
C SER A 227 5.11 1.32 -15.68
N HIS A 228 6.04 0.44 -15.28
CA HIS A 228 5.79 -0.61 -14.27
C HIS A 228 5.51 -0.09 -12.86
N ARG A 229 5.86 1.17 -12.56
CA ARG A 229 5.57 1.84 -11.29
C ARG A 229 4.34 2.75 -11.34
N MET A 230 3.65 2.83 -12.49
CA MET A 230 2.51 3.70 -12.71
C MET A 230 1.18 2.93 -12.71
N ALA A 231 0.13 3.55 -12.18
CA ALA A 231 -1.25 3.08 -12.30
C ALA A 231 -2.21 4.25 -12.55
N ILE A 232 -3.38 3.97 -13.12
CA ILE A 232 -4.45 4.96 -13.31
C ILE A 232 -5.64 4.68 -12.40
N GLU A 233 -6.31 5.75 -11.98
CA GLU A 233 -7.57 5.69 -11.23
C GLU A 233 -8.53 6.74 -11.81
N GLY A 234 -9.80 6.40 -11.95
CA GLY A 234 -10.85 7.32 -12.40
C GLY A 234 -11.93 7.46 -11.34
N PHE A 235 -12.11 8.67 -10.83
CA PHE A 235 -13.11 8.98 -9.81
C PHE A 235 -14.37 9.63 -10.39
N GLY A 236 -14.31 10.14 -11.63
CA GLY A 236 -15.40 10.91 -12.22
C GLY A 236 -15.81 12.10 -11.34
N GLN A 237 -17.11 12.29 -11.22
CA GLN A 237 -17.73 13.37 -10.43
C GLN A 237 -17.97 13.00 -8.96
N TYR A 238 -17.70 11.75 -8.57
CA TYR A 238 -18.13 11.19 -7.28
C TYR A 238 -17.22 11.56 -6.10
N TYR A 239 -16.12 12.27 -6.37
CA TYR A 239 -15.12 12.64 -5.38
C TYR A 239 -14.82 14.15 -5.43
N ALA A 240 -15.90 14.94 -5.37
CA ALA A 240 -15.83 16.39 -5.34
C ALA A 240 -15.25 16.88 -4.00
N GLN A 241 -14.26 17.77 -4.06
CA GLN A 241 -13.69 18.40 -2.87
C GLN A 241 -14.34 19.76 -2.57
N SER A 242 -14.82 20.44 -3.62
CA SER A 242 -15.50 21.73 -3.54
C SER A 242 -16.96 21.62 -3.99
N SER A 243 -17.81 22.58 -3.60
CA SER A 243 -19.21 22.60 -4.06
C SER A 243 -19.28 22.75 -5.59
N ASN A 244 -20.09 21.91 -6.23
CA ASN A 244 -20.37 22.01 -7.66
C ASN A 244 -21.38 23.10 -8.02
N ASP A 245 -21.96 23.80 -7.05
CA ASP A 245 -22.95 24.86 -7.31
C ASP A 245 -22.32 26.08 -7.99
N SER A 246 -21.05 26.37 -7.64
CA SER A 246 -20.30 27.51 -8.16
C SER A 246 -19.40 27.13 -9.33
N ALA A 247 -19.20 28.05 -10.29
CA ALA A 247 -18.27 27.83 -11.40
C ALA A 247 -16.82 27.64 -10.93
N GLN A 248 -16.44 28.31 -9.85
CA GLN A 248 -15.14 28.18 -9.22
C GLN A 248 -14.95 26.79 -8.60
N GLY A 249 -15.89 26.33 -7.77
CA GLY A 249 -15.81 25.00 -7.15
C GLY A 249 -15.83 23.86 -8.17
N ARG A 250 -16.59 24.01 -9.27
CA ARG A 250 -16.49 23.08 -10.41
C ARG A 250 -15.10 23.08 -11.04
N ALA A 251 -14.46 24.24 -11.18
CA ALA A 251 -13.10 24.32 -11.73
C ALA A 251 -12.06 23.63 -10.84
N GLU A 252 -12.23 23.69 -9.51
CA GLU A 252 -11.38 22.99 -8.54
C GLU A 252 -11.60 21.47 -8.58
N ASN A 253 -12.84 21.01 -8.80
CA ASN A 253 -13.17 19.59 -8.95
C ASN A 253 -12.65 18.99 -10.28
N ARG A 254 -12.55 19.81 -11.35
CA ARG A 254 -11.96 19.40 -12.62
C ARG A 254 -10.43 19.38 -12.54
N LYS A 255 -9.87 18.28 -12.04
CA LYS A 255 -8.41 18.11 -11.89
C LYS A 255 -7.92 16.72 -12.24
N VAL A 256 -6.61 16.65 -12.50
CA VAL A 256 -5.88 15.39 -12.53
C VAL A 256 -4.82 15.45 -11.44
N VAL A 257 -4.70 14.37 -10.68
CA VAL A 257 -3.77 14.27 -9.57
C VAL A 257 -2.71 13.24 -9.89
N ILE A 258 -1.45 13.60 -9.69
CA ILE A 258 -0.31 12.67 -9.70
C ILE A 258 0.06 12.42 -8.24
N ALA A 259 -0.24 11.23 -7.75
CA ALA A 259 0.01 10.83 -6.37
C ALA A 259 1.23 9.89 -6.31
N LEU A 260 2.28 10.29 -5.60
CA LEU A 260 3.47 9.47 -5.36
C LEU A 260 3.37 8.78 -4.01
N SER A 261 3.52 7.46 -4.00
CA SER A 261 3.45 6.66 -2.77
C SER A 261 4.72 6.80 -1.94
N ARG A 262 4.61 6.63 -0.62
CA ARG A 262 5.76 6.38 0.26
C ARG A 262 6.55 5.11 -0.10
N TYR A 263 5.92 4.17 -0.80
CA TYR A 263 6.54 2.90 -1.18
C TYR A 263 7.12 2.96 -2.59
N GLY A 264 8.27 2.33 -2.77
CA GLY A 264 8.97 2.18 -4.03
C GLY A 264 8.73 0.84 -4.69
N TYR A 265 8.94 0.81 -6.00
CA TYR A 265 9.04 -0.41 -6.78
C TYR A 265 10.44 -1.01 -6.62
N LEU A 266 10.50 -2.28 -6.21
CA LEU A 266 11.71 -3.09 -6.26
C LEU A 266 11.53 -4.17 -7.35
N PRO A 267 12.45 -4.28 -8.32
CA PRO A 267 12.42 -5.37 -9.29
C PRO A 267 12.65 -6.74 -8.62
N ASP A 268 11.87 -7.77 -9.00
CA ASP A 268 11.94 -9.14 -8.45
C ASP A 268 13.36 -9.74 -8.39
N LYS A 269 14.24 -9.39 -9.35
CA LYS A 269 15.63 -9.88 -9.37
C LYS A 269 16.46 -9.38 -8.19
N LEU A 270 16.20 -8.16 -7.71
CA LEU A 270 16.90 -7.60 -6.54
C LEU A 270 16.33 -8.16 -5.24
N GLU A 271 15.03 -8.48 -5.19
CA GLU A 271 14.41 -9.17 -4.05
C GLU A 271 15.02 -10.56 -3.85
N GLN A 272 15.18 -11.34 -4.94
CA GLN A 272 15.80 -12.68 -4.88
C GLN A 272 17.25 -12.64 -4.38
N GLN A 273 18.03 -11.62 -4.77
CA GLN A 273 19.40 -11.45 -4.29
C GLN A 273 19.44 -11.14 -2.79
N GLN A 274 18.63 -10.19 -2.32
CA GLN A 274 18.57 -9.81 -0.90
C GLN A 274 18.09 -10.95 0.00
N GLN A 275 17.17 -11.79 -0.49
CA GLN A 275 16.69 -12.97 0.26
C GLN A 275 17.70 -14.11 0.27
N SER A 276 18.56 -14.22 -0.76
CA SER A 276 19.56 -15.29 -0.85
C SER A 276 20.78 -15.09 0.06
N GLU A 277 21.14 -13.85 0.41
CA GLU A 277 22.31 -13.55 1.27
C GLU A 277 22.23 -14.15 2.69
N PRO A 278 21.14 -13.96 3.47
CA PRO A 278 21.06 -14.53 4.81
C PRO A 278 20.97 -16.07 4.78
N LEU A 279 20.28 -16.64 3.78
CA LEU A 279 20.20 -18.09 3.60
C LEU A 279 21.57 -18.69 3.27
N GLN A 280 22.35 -18.02 2.41
CA GLN A 280 23.72 -18.42 2.10
C GLN A 280 24.66 -18.32 3.30
N GLN A 281 24.52 -17.28 4.13
CA GLN A 281 25.30 -17.12 5.36
C GLN A 281 24.95 -18.19 6.40
N GLN A 282 23.67 -18.52 6.57
CA GLN A 282 23.23 -19.62 7.45
C GLN A 282 23.74 -20.98 6.94
N LEU A 283 23.65 -21.25 5.64
CA LEU A 283 24.20 -22.46 5.02
C LEU A 283 25.72 -22.56 5.22
N GLN A 284 26.45 -21.44 5.10
CA GLN A 284 27.88 -21.38 5.36
C GLN A 284 28.24 -21.68 6.82
N GLN A 285 27.47 -21.16 7.79
CA GLN A 285 27.66 -21.46 9.21
C GLN A 285 27.41 -22.95 9.50
N VAL A 286 26.38 -23.56 8.93
CA VAL A 286 26.09 -25.00 9.10
C VAL A 286 27.20 -25.87 8.51
N THR A 287 27.80 -25.50 7.38
CA THR A 287 28.97 -26.22 6.82
C THR A 287 30.25 -26.08 7.64
N GLN A 288 30.43 -25.00 8.39
CA GLN A 288 31.64 -24.77 9.19
C GLN A 288 31.67 -25.59 10.48
N ASP A 289 30.50 -25.93 11.04
CA ASP A 289 30.38 -26.63 12.32
C ASP A 289 30.54 -28.16 12.20
N ASP A 290 30.20 -28.76 11.05
CA ASP A 290 30.26 -30.22 10.85
C ASP A 290 31.53 -30.67 10.07
N GLY A 291 32.10 -29.81 9.20
CA GLY A 291 33.33 -30.11 8.43
C GLY A 291 33.24 -31.29 7.43
N SER A 292 32.19 -32.12 7.54
CA SER A 292 31.91 -33.30 6.73
C SER A 292 30.97 -33.00 5.56
N ILE A 293 30.22 -31.89 5.63
CA ILE A 293 29.22 -31.47 4.63
C ILE A 293 29.73 -30.21 3.93
N ARG A 294 29.78 -30.23 2.59
CA ARG A 294 30.09 -29.08 1.74
C ARG A 294 28.88 -28.72 0.88
N VAL A 295 28.55 -27.44 0.84
CA VAL A 295 27.42 -26.88 0.11
C VAL A 295 27.98 -26.07 -1.07
N ILE A 296 27.66 -26.48 -2.31
CA ILE A 296 28.13 -25.86 -3.55
C ILE A 296 26.96 -25.15 -4.22
N ALA A 297 27.05 -23.83 -4.41
CA ALA A 297 26.06 -23.06 -5.16
C ALA A 297 26.26 -23.28 -6.67
N LEU A 298 25.18 -23.63 -7.38
CA LEU A 298 25.18 -23.84 -8.83
C LEU A 298 24.80 -22.53 -9.57
N PRO A 299 25.22 -22.36 -10.84
CA PRO A 299 24.97 -21.13 -11.61
C PRO A 299 23.49 -20.74 -11.81
N GLY A 300 22.55 -21.66 -11.55
CA GLY A 300 21.10 -21.44 -11.67
C GLY A 300 20.38 -21.15 -10.35
N GLY A 301 21.10 -20.85 -9.26
CA GLY A 301 20.51 -20.59 -7.94
C GLY A 301 20.16 -21.86 -7.14
N GLY A 302 20.39 -23.04 -7.71
CA GLY A 302 20.30 -24.32 -6.99
C GLY A 302 21.51 -24.56 -6.09
N VAL A 303 21.33 -25.39 -5.07
CA VAL A 303 22.37 -25.73 -4.09
C VAL A 303 22.61 -27.25 -4.10
N ARG A 304 23.87 -27.68 -4.24
CA ARG A 304 24.28 -29.08 -4.14
C ARG A 304 24.98 -29.32 -2.81
N ILE A 305 24.44 -30.21 -1.99
CA ILE A 305 25.03 -30.62 -0.71
C ILE A 305 25.76 -31.96 -0.92
N THR A 306 27.07 -32.02 -0.62
CA THR A 306 27.88 -33.24 -0.77
C THR A 306 28.82 -33.44 0.41
N THR A 307 29.03 -34.70 0.79
CA THR A 307 30.03 -35.11 1.79
C THR A 307 31.29 -35.69 1.15
N ARG A 308 31.34 -35.76 -0.19
CA ARG A 308 32.43 -36.38 -0.94
C ARG A 308 33.56 -35.38 -1.22
N GLN A 309 34.79 -35.72 -0.85
CA GLN A 309 36.01 -35.03 -1.32
C GLN A 309 36.24 -35.40 -2.79
N GLU A 310 35.68 -34.64 -3.73
CA GLU A 310 36.04 -34.78 -5.15
C GLU A 310 36.96 -33.66 -5.63
N ASN A 311 37.92 -34.08 -6.45
CA ASN A 311 39.04 -33.29 -6.98
C ASN A 311 38.51 -32.17 -7.91
N PRO A 312 38.89 -30.89 -7.70
CA PRO A 312 38.31 -29.75 -8.42
C PRO A 312 38.55 -29.69 -9.94
N ASP A 313 39.32 -30.62 -10.52
CA ASP A 313 39.68 -30.64 -11.95
C ASP A 313 38.94 -31.69 -12.80
N ALA A 314 37.94 -32.40 -12.24
CA ALA A 314 37.17 -33.37 -13.03
C ALA A 314 36.16 -32.67 -13.95
N LEU A 315 36.47 -32.62 -15.26
CA LEU A 315 35.55 -32.19 -16.32
C LEU A 315 34.27 -33.06 -16.30
N PRO A 316 33.09 -32.48 -16.57
CA PRO A 316 31.84 -33.21 -16.52
C PRO A 316 31.84 -34.34 -17.56
N GLU A 317 31.54 -35.56 -17.10
CA GLU A 317 31.28 -36.70 -17.99
C GLU A 317 30.17 -36.32 -18.97
N GLN A 318 30.53 -36.34 -20.25
CA GLN A 318 29.57 -36.21 -21.35
C GLN A 318 28.62 -37.40 -21.28
N GLN A 319 27.35 -37.12 -21.01
CA GLN A 319 26.28 -38.07 -21.29
C GLN A 319 26.20 -38.19 -22.81
N GLU A 320 26.63 -39.34 -23.33
CA GLU A 320 26.41 -39.76 -24.71
C GLU A 320 24.89 -39.90 -25.01
N PRO A 321 24.48 -39.72 -26.28
CA PRO A 321 23.16 -39.21 -26.68
C PRO A 321 21.96 -40.13 -26.43
#